data_AF-A0A959FXW8-F1
#
_entry.id   AF-A0A959FXW8-F1
#
_cell.length_a   1.000
_cell.length_b   1.000
_cell.length_c   1.000
_cell.angle_alpha   90.00
_cell.angle_beta   90.00
_cell.angle_gamma   90.00
#
_symmetry.space_group_name_H-M   'P 1'
#
loop_
_entity.id
_entity.type
_entity.pdbx_description
1 polymer ?
#
loop_
_entity_poly.entity_id
_entity_poly.type
_entity_poly.pdbx_seq_one_letter_code
_entity_poly.pdbx_strand_id
1 'polypeptide(L)'
;MNFKYALGLVGVLLLAGSSLLGQSMDLSGHWKGTITQNPGGFKTIYDFEVVLKQEGEKITGVSYVLVDTIFAKMSLSGALDSEEYFNFEELEIIDFSAF
;
A
#
# COMPACT_ATOMS: atom_id res chain seq x y z
N MET A 1 16.39 60.86 -7.89
CA MET A 1 16.38 59.62 -8.71
C MET A 1 16.85 58.48 -7.79
N ASN A 2 15.95 57.89 -7.00
CA ASN A 2 15.11 56.71 -7.26
C ASN A 2 15.68 55.46 -6.57
N PHE A 3 15.15 55.21 -5.37
CA PHE A 3 15.36 54.08 -4.49
C PHE A 3 14.42 52.94 -4.90
N LYS A 4 14.78 52.05 -5.86
CA LYS A 4 13.79 51.08 -6.40
C LYS A 4 14.24 49.66 -6.73
N TYR A 5 15.47 49.22 -6.44
CA TYR A 5 15.92 47.87 -6.90
C TYR A 5 16.51 46.96 -5.82
N ALA A 6 16.08 47.06 -4.56
CA ALA A 6 16.52 46.14 -3.50
C ALA A 6 15.43 45.19 -2.99
N LEU A 7 14.22 45.21 -3.55
CA LEU A 7 13.07 44.41 -3.07
C LEU A 7 12.63 43.28 -4.01
N GLY A 8 13.33 43.07 -5.13
CA GLY A 8 12.90 42.13 -6.17
C GLY A 8 13.42 40.70 -6.05
N LEU A 9 14.48 40.46 -5.28
CA LEU A 9 15.20 39.17 -5.26
C LEU A 9 14.81 38.23 -4.11
N VAL A 10 14.19 38.75 -3.04
CA VAL A 10 13.81 37.91 -1.89
C VAL A 10 12.49 37.14 -2.15
N GLY A 11 11.61 37.65 -3.02
CA GLY A 11 10.31 37.03 -3.30
C GLY A 11 10.36 35.81 -4.23
N VAL A 12 11.37 35.69 -5.09
CA VAL A 12 11.45 34.61 -6.10
C VAL A 12 12.03 33.30 -5.51
N LEU A 13 12.81 33.38 -4.43
CA LEU A 13 13.37 32.18 -3.78
C LEU A 13 12.38 31.41 -2.89
N LEU A 14 11.28 32.04 -2.46
CA LEU A 14 10.28 31.42 -1.58
C LEU A 14 9.30 30.47 -2.32
N LEU A 15 9.29 30.45 -3.65
CA LEU A 15 8.41 29.61 -4.46
C LEU A 15 9.04 28.27 -4.90
N ALA A 16 10.32 28.05 -4.61
CA ALA A 16 11.01 26.79 -4.92
C ALA A 16 10.86 25.72 -3.81
N GLY A 17 10.21 26.04 -2.69
CA GLY A 17 10.05 25.15 -1.54
C GLY A 17 8.76 24.30 -1.52
N SER A 18 7.85 24.49 -2.47
CA SER A 18 6.49 23.91 -2.40
C SER A 18 6.39 22.46 -2.86
N SER A 19 7.47 21.85 -3.36
CA SER A 19 7.43 20.46 -3.88
C SER A 19 7.57 19.38 -2.80
N LEU A 20 7.43 19.73 -1.52
CA LEU A 20 7.10 18.77 -0.45
C LEU A 20 5.60 18.45 -0.42
N LEU A 21 4.95 18.36 -1.59
CA LEU A 21 3.68 17.65 -1.68
C LEU A 21 4.01 16.19 -1.36
N GLY A 22 3.56 15.71 -0.19
CA GLY A 22 3.77 14.34 0.27
C GLY A 22 3.48 13.38 -0.89
N GLN A 23 4.47 12.56 -1.24
CA GLN A 23 4.23 11.48 -2.17
C GLN A 23 3.28 10.53 -1.45
N SER A 24 1.99 10.54 -1.81
CA SER A 24 1.09 9.51 -1.31
C SER A 24 1.64 8.17 -1.76
N MET A 25 1.88 7.27 -0.83
CA MET A 25 2.35 5.93 -1.16
C MET A 25 1.35 5.22 -2.09
N ASP A 26 1.82 4.78 -3.25
CA ASP A 26 1.07 3.91 -4.15
C ASP A 26 1.43 2.45 -3.86
N LEU A 27 0.46 1.71 -3.35
CA LEU A 27 0.59 0.29 -3.01
C LEU A 27 0.23 -0.63 -4.18
N SER A 28 -0.12 -0.09 -5.35
CA SER A 28 -0.42 -0.89 -6.53
C SER A 28 0.77 -1.77 -6.93
N GLY A 29 0.50 -3.03 -7.26
CA GLY A 29 1.52 -3.95 -7.72
C GLY A 29 1.38 -5.35 -7.16
N HIS A 30 2.44 -6.14 -7.32
CA HIS A 30 2.54 -7.50 -6.81
C HIS A 30 3.52 -7.53 -5.64
N TRP A 31 3.01 -7.93 -4.49
CA TRP A 31 3.77 -8.09 -3.26
C TRP A 31 3.86 -9.56 -2.92
N LYS A 32 5.07 -10.01 -2.58
CA LYS A 32 5.34 -11.38 -2.15
C LYS A 32 6.15 -11.34 -0.87
N GLY A 33 5.73 -12.12 0.11
CA GLY A 33 6.42 -12.22 1.38
C GLY A 33 5.97 -13.43 2.17
N THR A 34 6.24 -13.38 3.47
CA THR A 34 5.87 -14.43 4.42
C THR A 34 5.13 -13.83 5.60
N ILE A 35 4.05 -14.47 6.02
CA ILE A 35 3.36 -14.13 7.27
C ILE A 35 3.73 -15.17 8.34
N THR A 36 3.91 -14.70 9.58
CA THR A 36 4.17 -15.56 10.73
C THR A 36 3.04 -15.47 11.73
N GLN A 37 2.62 -16.61 12.28
CA GLN A 37 1.62 -16.65 13.34
C GLN A 37 2.18 -17.25 14.63
N ASN A 38 1.57 -16.86 15.75
CA ASN A 38 1.83 -17.50 17.05
C ASN A 38 1.43 -18.99 17.02
N PRO A 39 1.99 -19.81 17.92
CA PRO A 39 1.62 -21.23 18.02
C PRO A 39 0.11 -21.42 18.24
N GLY A 40 -0.47 -22.45 17.60
CA GLY A 40 -1.88 -22.83 17.77
C GLY A 40 -2.69 -22.96 16.48
N GLY A 41 -2.21 -22.44 15.34
CA GLY A 41 -2.82 -22.68 14.03
C GLY A 41 -2.08 -23.72 13.18
N PHE A 42 -2.35 -23.75 11.88
CA PHE A 42 -1.87 -24.82 10.96
C PHE A 42 -0.34 -24.89 10.82
N LYS A 43 0.34 -23.76 10.61
CA LYS A 43 1.80 -23.64 10.48
C LYS A 43 2.31 -22.33 11.08
N THR A 44 3.59 -22.21 11.44
CA THR A 44 4.14 -20.96 11.98
C THR A 44 4.44 -19.91 10.90
N ILE A 45 4.70 -20.34 9.67
CA ILE A 45 5.12 -19.49 8.54
C ILE A 45 4.31 -19.89 7.29
N TYR A 46 3.78 -18.90 6.57
CA TYR A 46 3.07 -19.08 5.30
C TYR A 46 3.65 -18.15 4.24
N ASP A 47 3.71 -18.64 3.00
CA ASP A 47 3.94 -17.76 1.85
C ASP A 47 2.66 -16.98 1.58
N PHE A 48 2.80 -15.67 1.43
CA PHE A 48 1.69 -14.74 1.22
C PHE A 48 1.99 -13.83 0.04
N GLU A 49 1.09 -13.82 -0.94
CA GLU A 49 1.17 -12.94 -2.10
C GLU A 49 -0.09 -12.10 -2.21
N VAL A 50 0.05 -10.83 -2.58
CA VAL A 50 -1.08 -9.96 -2.91
C VAL A 50 -0.84 -9.21 -4.20
N VAL A 51 -1.89 -9.09 -5.01
CA VAL A 51 -1.91 -8.25 -6.20
C VAL A 51 -2.90 -7.13 -5.96
N LEU A 52 -2.39 -5.90 -5.83
CA LEU A 52 -3.14 -4.73 -5.41
C LEU A 52 -3.32 -3.74 -6.56
N LYS A 53 -4.48 -3.08 -6.56
CA LYS A 53 -4.81 -1.92 -7.37
C LYS A 53 -5.35 -0.82 -6.46
N GLN A 54 -4.74 0.36 -6.54
CA GLN A 54 -5.13 1.52 -5.76
C GLN A 54 -5.84 2.57 -6.63
N GLU A 55 -6.97 3.08 -6.13
CA GLU A 55 -7.75 4.17 -6.71
C GLU A 55 -8.01 5.22 -5.62
N GLY A 56 -7.09 6.17 -5.46
CA GLY A 56 -7.09 7.11 -4.33
C GLY A 56 -6.76 6.39 -3.02
N GLU A 57 -7.62 6.54 -2.00
CA GLU A 57 -7.48 5.86 -0.72
C GLU A 57 -7.97 4.41 -0.77
N LYS A 58 -8.76 4.05 -1.78
CA LYS A 58 -9.34 2.70 -1.91
C LYS A 58 -8.34 1.75 -2.54
N ILE A 59 -8.17 0.58 -1.94
CA ILE A 59 -7.35 -0.51 -2.47
C ILE A 59 -8.23 -1.74 -2.68
N THR A 60 -8.05 -2.39 -3.83
CA THR A 60 -8.68 -3.68 -4.16
C THR A 60 -7.63 -4.65 -4.64
N GLY A 61 -7.90 -5.94 -4.55
CA GLY A 61 -6.94 -6.91 -5.03
C GLY A 61 -7.36 -8.35 -4.82
N VAL A 62 -6.37 -9.21 -4.97
CA VAL A 62 -6.47 -10.63 -4.65
C VAL A 62 -5.29 -11.03 -3.78
N SER A 63 -5.54 -11.83 -2.77
CA SER A 63 -4.53 -12.48 -1.94
C SER A 63 -4.41 -13.94 -2.34
N TYR A 64 -3.21 -14.48 -2.16
CA TYR A 64 -2.91 -15.89 -2.33
C TYR A 64 -2.24 -16.37 -1.05
N VAL A 65 -2.81 -17.42 -0.46
CA VAL A 65 -2.24 -18.10 0.69
C VAL A 65 -1.85 -19.50 0.24
N LEU A 66 -0.55 -19.82 0.36
CA LEU A 66 -0.03 -21.15 0.09
C LEU A 66 0.54 -21.77 1.36
N VAL A 67 0.09 -22.99 1.66
CA VAL A 67 0.70 -23.82 2.69
C VAL A 67 0.66 -25.29 2.32
N ASP A 68 1.84 -25.86 2.14
CA ASP A 68 2.03 -27.26 1.75
C ASP A 68 1.27 -27.59 0.45
N THR A 69 0.16 -28.34 0.51
CA THR A 69 -0.71 -28.65 -0.66
C THR A 69 -1.98 -27.80 -0.73
N ILE A 70 -2.15 -26.85 0.20
CA ILE A 70 -3.32 -25.99 0.31
C ILE A 70 -3.04 -24.67 -0.39
N PHE A 71 -3.94 -24.30 -1.29
CA PHE A 71 -3.95 -23.03 -2.01
C PHE A 71 -5.31 -22.36 -1.85
N ALA A 72 -5.31 -21.08 -1.48
CA ALA A 72 -6.50 -20.25 -1.48
C ALA A 72 -6.21 -18.93 -2.20
N LYS A 73 -7.12 -18.53 -3.10
CA LYS A 73 -7.19 -17.22 -3.72
C LYS A 73 -8.41 -16.49 -3.17
N MET A 74 -8.23 -15.32 -2.59
CA MET A 74 -9.31 -14.55 -2.00
C MET A 74 -9.37 -13.15 -2.59
N SER A 75 -10.58 -12.60 -2.75
CA SER A 75 -10.71 -11.18 -3.07
C SER A 75 -10.42 -10.36 -1.82
N LEU A 76 -9.78 -9.21 -1.97
CA LEU A 76 -9.51 -8.30 -0.87
C LEU A 76 -9.93 -6.87 -1.21
N SER A 77 -10.40 -6.16 -0.19
CA SER A 77 -10.69 -4.73 -0.24
C SER A 77 -10.14 -4.06 1.01
N GLY A 78 -9.62 -2.86 0.85
CA GLY A 78 -9.08 -2.09 1.95
C GLY A 78 -8.95 -0.62 1.62
N ALA A 79 -8.36 0.12 2.54
CA ALA A 79 -8.03 1.52 2.35
C ALA A 79 -6.75 1.89 3.08
N LEU A 80 -6.06 2.91 2.57
CA LEU A 80 -5.05 3.65 3.32
C LEU A 80 -5.74 4.66 4.22
N ASP A 81 -5.36 4.71 5.50
CA ASP A 81 -5.78 5.78 6.39
C ASP A 81 -4.86 7.01 6.28
N SER A 82 -5.16 8.05 7.07
CA SER A 82 -4.40 9.29 7.10
C SER A 82 -2.95 9.15 7.60
N GLU A 83 -2.64 8.03 8.26
CA GLU A 83 -1.31 7.69 8.76
C GLU A 83 -0.60 6.65 7.85
N GLU A 84 -1.16 6.42 6.65
CA GLU A 84 -0.66 5.46 5.65
C GLU A 84 -0.70 3.99 6.10
N TYR A 85 -1.53 3.64 7.10
CA TYR A 85 -1.78 2.24 7.41
C TYR A 85 -2.76 1.65 6.39
N PHE A 86 -2.33 0.54 5.78
CA PHE A 86 -3.20 -0.25 4.94
C PHE A 86 -4.03 -1.20 5.79
N ASN A 87 -5.32 -0.90 5.91
CA ASN A 87 -6.31 -1.76 6.54
C ASN A 87 -7.10 -2.48 5.45
N PHE A 88 -7.14 -3.81 5.50
CA PHE A 88 -7.86 -4.61 4.51
C PHE A 88 -8.58 -5.81 5.11
N GLU A 89 -9.56 -6.29 4.36
CA GLU A 89 -10.32 -7.50 4.65
C GLU A 89 -10.31 -8.41 3.41
N GLU A 90 -10.23 -9.71 3.65
CA GLU A 90 -10.50 -10.74 2.63
C GLU A 90 -12.00 -11.03 2.62
N LEU A 91 -12.66 -10.88 1.48
CA LEU A 91 -14.12 -10.85 1.40
C LEU A 91 -14.71 -12.20 1.02
N GLU A 92 -14.15 -12.86 0.00
CA GLU A 92 -14.62 -14.15 -0.48
C GLU A 92 -13.47 -15.00 -1.05
N ILE A 93 -13.64 -16.33 -0.96
CA ILE A 93 -12.77 -17.28 -1.65
C ILE A 93 -13.17 -17.32 -3.12
N ILE A 94 -12.24 -16.97 -3.99
CA ILE A 94 -12.38 -17.04 -5.45
C ILE A 94 -12.01 -18.44 -5.94
N ASP A 95 -10.94 -19.02 -5.41
CA ASP A 95 -10.44 -20.33 -5.78
C ASP A 95 -9.79 -21.03 -4.57
N PHE A 96 -9.95 -22.34 -4.49
CA PHE A 96 -9.44 -23.14 -3.39
C PHE A 96 -9.09 -24.55 -3.87
N SER A 97 -7.95 -25.05 -3.44
CA SER A 97 -7.50 -26.43 -3.69
C SER A 97 -6.77 -26.99 -2.48
N ALA A 98 -7.11 -28.21 -2.10
CA ALA A 98 -6.41 -29.01 -1.10
C ALA A 98 -6.30 -30.45 -1.61
N PHE A 99 -5.08 -30.99 -1.66
CA PHE A 99 -4.76 -32.33 -2.15
C PHE A 99 -4.35 -33.25 -1.01
#